data_AF-A0A1Q6V1I0-F1
#
_entry.id   AF-A0A1Q6V1I0-F1
#
_cell.length_a   1.000
_cell.length_b   1.000
_cell.length_c   1.000
_cell.angle_alpha   90.00
_cell.angle_beta   90.00
_cell.angle_gamma   90.00
#
_symmetry.space_group_name_H-M   'P 1'
#
loop_
_entity.id
_entity.type
_entity.pdbx_description
1 polymer ?
#
loop_
_entity_poly.entity_id
_entity_poly.type
_entity_poly.pdbx_seq_one_letter_code
_entity_poly.pdbx_strand_id
1 'polypeptide(L)'
;MCSKIYVSNYAGNQLGISDIKGTIAIIGHLFKAAIPGFFIWGSDKYRFLLKIFWNFTVAEVFRVGILVISFIYILFNLFGKRKLNKTEMIWKKHVGVIISGIICMILPSLPIAVSEMYQGAVGENGFVALPVTYFSYYFAVLVICYIVWFLLKDNWKMVVAAICICVILIGIQFSNGVFSQEQNRNFNRLEQMENCLKTDMFKWFGNTEFVSEDMFKTINSMAFYDSYWTQFSAYCGNGAVISNKEVSDKQNRIYYRDNKIYVWYNNELYVFTYDTVMGEDLVIVTDEKCSFQQYKNPIRDHEFNIYHFQNLN
;
A
#
# COMPACT_ATOMS: atom_id res chain seq x y z
N MET A 1 -19.60 0.80 -35.18
CA MET A 1 -18.97 -0.36 -34.52
C MET A 1 -18.09 0.16 -33.39
N CYS A 2 -18.62 0.25 -32.17
CA CYS A 2 -17.86 0.69 -31.00
C CYS A 2 -18.00 -0.34 -29.89
N SER A 3 -17.04 -1.26 -29.82
CA SER A 3 -16.61 -1.89 -28.57
C SER A 3 -15.25 -2.53 -28.86
N LYS A 4 -14.19 -1.94 -28.30
CA LYS A 4 -12.79 -2.35 -28.45
C LYS A 4 -12.23 -2.83 -27.12
N ILE A 5 -13.09 -3.38 -26.25
CA ILE A 5 -12.70 -3.93 -24.96
C ILE A 5 -13.21 -5.37 -24.91
N TYR A 6 -12.25 -6.29 -24.77
CA TYR A 6 -12.49 -7.70 -24.51
C TYR A 6 -13.42 -7.82 -23.28
N VAL A 7 -14.54 -8.53 -23.42
CA VAL A 7 -15.50 -8.73 -22.31
C VAL A 7 -14.83 -9.62 -21.28
N SER A 8 -14.16 -9.00 -20.32
CA SER A 8 -13.77 -9.67 -19.09
C SER A 8 -15.05 -10.09 -18.39
N ASN A 9 -15.20 -11.38 -18.10
CA ASN A 9 -16.19 -11.91 -17.16
C ASN A 9 -15.81 -11.48 -15.73
N TYR A 10 -15.72 -10.17 -15.50
CA TYR A 10 -15.50 -9.62 -14.17
C TYR A 10 -16.80 -9.77 -13.40
N ALA A 11 -16.84 -10.76 -12.50
CA ALA A 11 -17.99 -11.05 -11.64
C ALA A 11 -18.45 -9.82 -10.84
N GLY A 12 -17.56 -8.85 -10.57
CA GLY A 12 -17.89 -7.60 -9.89
C GLY A 12 -18.80 -6.64 -10.67
N ASN A 13 -19.07 -6.88 -11.96
CA ASN A 13 -20.06 -6.13 -12.75
C ASN A 13 -21.43 -6.83 -12.82
N GLN A 14 -21.55 -8.05 -12.26
CA GLN A 14 -22.82 -8.75 -12.18
C GLN A 14 -23.57 -8.25 -10.95
N LEU A 15 -24.72 -7.61 -11.21
CA LEU A 15 -25.63 -7.15 -10.17
C LEU A 15 -26.44 -8.35 -9.69
N GLY A 16 -26.34 -8.68 -8.40
CA GLY A 16 -27.04 -9.79 -7.79
C GLY A 16 -27.23 -9.52 -6.30
N ILE A 17 -28.45 -9.14 -5.91
CA ILE A 17 -28.78 -8.97 -4.50
C ILE A 17 -29.00 -10.36 -3.91
N SER A 18 -27.94 -10.96 -3.38
CA SER A 18 -28.01 -12.22 -2.66
C SER A 18 -28.41 -12.05 -1.19
N ASP A 19 -28.02 -10.92 -0.55
CA ASP A 19 -28.37 -10.60 0.83
C ASP A 19 -28.47 -9.06 1.08
N ILE A 20 -29.62 -8.62 1.59
CA ILE A 20 -29.88 -7.22 1.97
C ILE A 20 -29.03 -6.84 3.19
N LYS A 21 -28.82 -7.75 4.14
CA LYS A 21 -28.00 -7.48 5.33
C LYS A 21 -26.54 -7.31 4.94
N GLY A 22 -26.01 -8.18 4.07
CA GLY A 22 -24.69 -8.05 3.45
C GLY A 22 -24.52 -6.72 2.72
N THR A 23 -25.51 -6.32 1.91
CA THR A 23 -25.50 -5.01 1.21
C THR A 23 -25.36 -3.83 2.16
N ILE A 24 -26.15 -3.78 3.23
CA ILE A 24 -26.09 -2.70 4.24
C ILE A 24 -24.74 -2.74 4.99
N ALA A 25 -24.23 -3.93 5.30
CA ALA A 25 -22.94 -4.10 5.95
C ALA A 25 -21.78 -3.57 5.08
N ILE A 26 -21.80 -3.86 3.77
CA ILE A 26 -20.83 -3.34 2.80
C ILE A 26 -20.86 -1.81 2.77
N ILE A 27 -22.06 -1.23 2.60
CA ILE A 27 -22.22 0.24 2.59
C ILE A 27 -21.70 0.85 3.89
N GLY A 28 -22.06 0.27 5.03
CA GLY A 28 -21.60 0.73 6.33
C GLY A 28 -20.08 0.65 6.50
N HIS A 29 -19.46 -0.42 6.01
CA HIS A 29 -18.01 -0.58 6.03
C HIS A 29 -17.31 0.44 5.11
N LEU A 30 -17.75 0.56 3.86
CA LEU A 30 -17.17 1.50 2.89
C LEU A 30 -17.40 2.96 3.30
N PHE A 31 -18.53 3.27 3.93
CA PHE A 31 -18.78 4.59 4.53
C PHE A 31 -17.78 4.89 5.64
N LYS A 32 -17.54 3.94 6.55
CA LYS A 32 -16.52 4.09 7.60
C LYS A 32 -15.12 4.22 7.00
N ALA A 33 -14.77 3.39 6.01
CA ALA A 33 -13.49 3.43 5.31
C ALA A 33 -13.21 4.76 4.60
N ALA A 34 -14.27 5.47 4.19
CA ALA A 34 -14.18 6.80 3.60
C ALA A 34 -13.93 7.92 4.63
N ILE A 35 -14.10 7.69 5.93
CA ILE A 35 -13.85 8.70 6.95
C ILE A 35 -12.33 8.86 7.13
N PRO A 36 -11.79 10.09 7.05
CA PRO A 36 -10.38 10.35 7.35
C PRO A 36 -9.99 9.73 8.70
N GLY A 37 -8.98 8.85 8.67
CA GLY A 37 -8.42 8.19 9.85
C GLY A 37 -9.04 6.87 10.26
N PHE A 38 -10.03 6.38 9.53
CA PHE A 38 -10.58 5.05 9.74
C PHE A 38 -9.51 3.96 9.76
N PHE A 39 -8.55 3.98 8.83
CA PHE A 39 -7.48 2.98 8.76
C PHE A 39 -6.60 2.95 10.02
N ILE A 40 -6.53 4.04 10.79
CA ILE A 40 -5.66 4.12 11.97
C ILE A 40 -6.42 3.74 13.23
N TRP A 41 -7.70 4.04 13.32
CA TRP A 41 -8.47 3.81 14.56
C TRP A 41 -9.51 2.72 14.45
N GLY A 42 -10.06 2.53 13.26
CA GLY A 42 -11.15 1.63 12.96
C GLY A 42 -10.74 0.33 12.28
N SER A 43 -9.44 0.09 12.03
CA SER A 43 -8.95 -1.17 11.47
C SER A 43 -7.79 -1.74 12.30
N ASP A 44 -7.96 -2.96 12.85
CA ASP A 44 -6.89 -3.66 13.56
C ASP A 44 -5.72 -4.04 12.63
N LYS A 45 -6.02 -4.47 11.40
CA LYS A 45 -5.03 -4.81 10.38
C LYS A 45 -4.05 -3.65 10.14
N TYR A 46 -4.57 -2.46 9.83
CA TYR A 46 -3.72 -1.31 9.53
C TYR A 46 -3.01 -0.76 10.76
N ARG A 47 -3.60 -0.87 11.96
CA ARG A 47 -2.89 -0.57 13.22
C ARG A 47 -1.70 -1.51 13.45
N PHE A 48 -1.88 -2.80 13.18
CA PHE A 48 -0.80 -3.78 13.27
C PHE A 48 0.32 -3.46 12.28
N LEU A 49 -0.02 -3.21 11.01
CA LEU A 49 0.96 -2.81 9.99
C LEU A 49 1.69 -1.52 10.38
N LEU A 50 0.96 -0.52 10.89
CA LEU A 50 1.55 0.74 11.33
C LEU A 50 2.56 0.53 12.46
N LYS A 51 2.33 -0.42 13.39
CA LYS A 51 3.29 -0.76 14.45
C LYS A 51 4.56 -1.41 13.91
N ILE A 52 4.45 -2.27 12.89
CA ILE A 52 5.61 -2.94 12.27
C ILE A 52 6.48 -1.95 11.50
N PHE A 53 5.84 -1.10 10.70
CA PHE A 53 6.54 -0.17 9.82
C PHE A 53 6.88 1.18 10.47
N TRP A 54 6.65 1.30 11.78
CA TRP A 54 6.90 2.54 12.50
C TRP A 54 8.39 2.86 12.53
N ASN A 55 8.86 3.68 11.59
CA ASN A 55 10.29 4.00 11.48
C ASN A 55 10.53 5.43 10.98
N PHE A 56 10.26 6.40 11.85
CA PHE A 56 10.40 7.81 11.52
C PHE A 56 11.75 8.40 11.93
N THR A 57 12.20 9.34 11.11
CA THR A 57 13.33 10.21 11.45
C THR A 57 12.86 11.40 12.29
N VAL A 58 13.75 11.90 13.17
CA VAL A 58 13.50 13.10 13.99
C VAL A 58 13.08 14.29 13.12
N ALA A 59 13.63 14.41 11.91
CA ALA A 59 13.31 15.48 10.96
C ALA A 59 11.84 15.49 10.51
N GLU A 60 11.21 14.32 10.31
CA GLU A 60 9.81 14.23 9.88
C GLU A 60 8.86 14.65 11.00
N VAL A 61 9.16 14.27 12.25
CA VAL A 61 8.43 14.71 13.44
C VAL A 61 8.52 16.24 13.58
N PHE A 62 9.71 16.82 13.41
CA PHE A 62 9.91 18.27 13.46
C PHE A 62 9.16 19.01 12.34
N ARG A 63 9.23 18.54 11.09
CA ARG A 63 8.51 19.16 9.95
C ARG A 63 7.02 19.23 10.20
N VAL A 64 6.44 18.14 10.73
CA VAL A 64 5.02 18.10 11.03
C VAL A 64 4.69 18.96 12.25
N GLY A 65 5.53 18.95 13.29
CA GLY A 65 5.39 19.88 14.42
C GLY A 65 5.34 21.35 13.98
N ILE A 66 6.23 21.75 13.07
CA ILE A 66 6.24 23.10 12.48
C ILE A 66 4.94 23.37 11.70
N LEU A 67 4.45 22.40 10.93
CA LEU A 67 3.20 22.54 10.18
C LEU A 67 2.00 22.75 11.13
N VAL A 68 1.91 21.96 12.22
CA VAL A 68 0.88 22.13 13.26
C VAL A 68 0.93 23.53 13.84
N ILE A 69 2.11 23.98 14.29
CA ILE A 69 2.31 25.29 14.94
C ILE A 69 1.97 26.42 13.98
N SER A 70 2.45 26.35 12.74
CA SER A 70 2.19 27.35 11.70
C SER A 70 0.69 27.45 11.39
N PHE A 71 0.01 26.32 11.35
CA PHE A 71 -1.43 26.28 11.10
C PHE A 71 -2.24 26.84 12.27
N ILE A 72 -1.89 26.48 13.51
CA ILE A 72 -2.48 27.07 14.72
C ILE A 72 -2.30 28.59 14.72
N TYR A 73 -1.11 29.07 14.37
CA TYR A 73 -0.81 30.49 14.25
C TYR A 73 -1.67 31.20 13.18
N ILE A 74 -1.82 30.59 12.00
CA ILE A 74 -2.69 31.11 10.93
C ILE A 74 -4.15 31.18 11.39
N LEU A 75 -4.68 30.11 12.00
CA LEU A 75 -6.04 30.10 12.54
C LEU A 75 -6.24 31.18 13.61
N PHE A 76 -5.28 31.34 14.51
CA PHE A 76 -5.32 32.36 15.55
C PHE A 76 -5.33 33.78 14.96
N ASN A 77 -4.54 34.05 13.92
CA ASN A 77 -4.52 35.35 13.25
C ASN A 77 -5.78 35.63 12.43
N LEU A 78 -6.32 34.62 11.74
CA LEU A 78 -7.52 34.77 10.91
C LEU A 78 -8.79 34.97 11.74
N PHE A 79 -8.89 34.28 12.89
CA PHE A 79 -10.12 34.25 13.69
C PHE A 79 -10.02 35.00 15.02
N GLY A 80 -8.82 35.19 15.58
CA GLY A 80 -8.62 35.83 16.89
C GLY A 80 -8.95 37.33 16.93
N LYS A 81 -9.07 37.99 15.78
CA LYS A 81 -9.37 39.44 15.68
C LYS A 81 -10.75 39.77 15.09
N ARG A 82 -11.54 38.78 14.66
CA ARG A 82 -12.86 39.04 14.07
C ARG A 82 -13.90 39.22 15.18
N LYS A 83 -14.54 40.40 15.23
CA LYS A 83 -15.86 40.54 15.86
C LYS A 83 -16.82 39.66 15.07
N LEU A 84 -17.30 38.58 15.69
CA LEU A 84 -18.24 37.66 15.09
C LEU A 84 -19.56 38.40 14.89
N ASN A 85 -19.84 38.79 13.65
CA ASN A 85 -21.12 39.38 13.30
C ASN A 85 -22.16 38.27 13.36
N LYS A 86 -22.99 38.29 14.41
CA LYS A 86 -24.20 37.48 14.51
C LYS A 86 -25.09 37.77 13.31
N THR A 87 -24.99 36.94 12.28
CA THR A 87 -25.95 36.88 11.19
C THR A 87 -27.03 35.90 11.60
N GLU A 88 -28.31 36.24 11.39
CA GLU A 88 -29.39 35.28 11.58
C GLU A 88 -29.13 34.03 10.74
N MET A 89 -28.99 32.89 11.41
CA MET A 89 -28.50 31.67 10.79
C MET A 89 -29.68 30.76 10.43
N ILE A 90 -29.88 30.54 9.13
CA ILE A 90 -30.91 29.64 8.61
C ILE A 90 -30.40 28.20 8.66
N TRP A 91 -30.51 27.56 9.82
CA TRP A 91 -30.06 26.17 10.07
C TRP A 91 -30.56 25.15 9.05
N LYS A 92 -31.79 25.31 8.54
CA LYS A 92 -32.40 24.38 7.57
C LYS A 92 -31.58 24.20 6.30
N LYS A 93 -30.96 25.28 5.79
CA LYS A 93 -30.14 25.22 4.56
C LYS A 93 -28.84 24.46 4.81
N HIS A 94 -28.20 24.66 5.97
CA HIS A 94 -26.95 23.99 6.33
C HIS A 94 -27.15 22.48 6.58
N VAL A 95 -28.25 22.11 7.25
CA VAL A 95 -28.63 20.71 7.44
C VAL A 95 -28.85 20.01 6.09
N GLY A 96 -29.52 20.68 5.13
CA GLY A 96 -29.71 20.16 3.78
C GLY A 96 -28.38 19.88 3.06
N VAL A 97 -27.40 20.78 3.16
CA VAL A 97 -26.06 20.59 2.58
C VAL A 97 -25.34 19.39 3.20
N ILE A 98 -25.36 19.25 4.53
CA ILE A 98 -24.72 18.12 5.23
C ILE A 98 -25.37 16.80 4.82
N ILE A 99 -26.71 16.73 4.78
CA ILE A 99 -27.44 15.53 4.37
C ILE A 99 -27.11 15.16 2.93
N SER A 100 -27.09 16.13 2.01
CA SER A 100 -26.74 15.88 0.60
C SER A 100 -25.32 15.34 0.46
N GLY A 101 -24.37 15.86 1.23
CA GLY A 101 -23.00 15.35 1.26
C GLY A 101 -22.91 13.92 1.76
N ILE A 102 -23.64 13.57 2.83
CA ILE A 102 -23.70 12.19 3.36
C ILE A 102 -24.31 11.23 2.33
N ILE A 103 -25.38 11.64 1.63
CA ILE A 103 -25.97 10.84 0.54
C ILE A 103 -24.93 10.60 -0.57
N CYS A 104 -24.17 11.63 -0.95
CA CYS A 104 -23.09 11.50 -1.93
C CYS A 104 -21.91 10.63 -1.45
N MET A 105 -21.73 10.42 -0.15
CA MET A 105 -20.77 9.42 0.35
C MET A 105 -21.25 7.98 0.11
N ILE A 106 -22.56 7.74 0.16
CA ILE A 106 -23.15 6.40 0.05
C ILE A 106 -23.37 6.02 -1.42
N LEU A 107 -23.83 6.96 -2.26
CA LEU A 107 -24.19 6.70 -3.65
C LEU A 107 -23.13 5.91 -4.46
N PRO A 108 -21.82 6.25 -4.39
CA PRO A 108 -20.78 5.51 -5.12
C PRO A 108 -20.66 4.03 -4.72
N SER A 109 -21.05 3.69 -3.49
CA SER A 109 -20.93 2.33 -2.96
C SER A 109 -22.10 1.43 -3.33
N LEU A 110 -23.24 1.97 -3.79
CA LEU A 110 -24.45 1.20 -4.06
C LEU A 110 -24.25 0.11 -5.13
N PRO A 111 -23.65 0.38 -6.31
CA PRO A 111 -23.51 -0.64 -7.36
C PRO A 111 -22.63 -1.83 -6.92
N ILE A 112 -21.63 -1.55 -6.10
CA ILE A 112 -20.69 -2.54 -5.57
C ILE A 112 -21.31 -3.32 -4.41
N ALA A 113 -22.08 -2.64 -3.55
CA ALA A 113 -22.74 -3.26 -2.42
C ALA A 113 -23.80 -4.30 -2.83
N VAL A 114 -24.28 -4.26 -4.08
CA VAL A 114 -25.23 -5.24 -4.62
C VAL A 114 -24.58 -6.26 -5.57
N SER A 115 -23.26 -6.27 -5.71
CA SER A 115 -22.56 -7.26 -6.52
C SER A 115 -22.14 -8.45 -5.67
N GLU A 116 -22.44 -9.66 -6.15
CA GLU A 116 -22.18 -10.92 -5.44
C GLU A 116 -20.72 -11.12 -5.07
N MET A 117 -19.79 -10.64 -5.91
CA MET A 117 -18.35 -10.74 -5.67
C MET A 117 -17.91 -10.07 -4.36
N TYR A 118 -18.59 -9.01 -3.94
CA TYR A 118 -18.22 -8.23 -2.75
C TYR A 118 -18.97 -8.67 -1.48
N GLN A 119 -20.01 -9.51 -1.63
CA GLN A 119 -20.74 -10.08 -0.51
C GLN A 119 -19.84 -11.04 0.27
N GLY A 120 -19.60 -10.74 1.55
CA GLY A 120 -18.69 -11.50 2.40
C GLY A 120 -17.19 -11.26 2.15
N ALA A 121 -16.82 -10.57 1.06
CA ALA A 121 -15.44 -10.23 0.75
C ALA A 121 -15.03 -8.83 1.25
N VAL A 122 -15.97 -7.90 1.45
CA VAL A 122 -15.68 -6.56 2.00
C VAL A 122 -15.77 -6.59 3.52
N GLY A 123 -14.69 -6.16 4.18
CA GLY A 123 -14.54 -6.18 5.63
C GLY A 123 -13.08 -6.17 6.06
N GLU A 124 -12.82 -6.27 7.37
CA GLU A 124 -11.45 -6.18 7.91
C GLU A 124 -10.52 -7.32 7.43
N ASN A 125 -11.06 -8.52 7.26
CA ASN A 125 -10.32 -9.70 6.81
C ASN A 125 -10.22 -9.80 5.28
N GLY A 126 -10.91 -8.93 4.54
CA GLY A 126 -10.95 -8.92 3.09
C GLY A 126 -10.63 -7.54 2.52
N PHE A 127 -11.46 -7.05 1.59
CA PHE A 127 -11.32 -5.72 1.03
C PHE A 127 -11.79 -4.66 2.03
N VAL A 128 -10.83 -3.97 2.66
CA VAL A 128 -11.12 -2.87 3.61
C VAL A 128 -11.62 -1.60 2.88
N ALA A 129 -11.17 -1.39 1.65
CA ALA A 129 -11.63 -0.31 0.79
C ALA A 129 -11.60 -0.72 -0.68
N LEU A 130 -12.38 -0.01 -1.49
CA LEU A 130 -12.53 -0.25 -2.92
C LEU A 130 -12.33 1.07 -3.69
N PRO A 131 -12.13 1.05 -5.01
CA PRO A 131 -11.94 2.29 -5.79
C PRO A 131 -13.06 3.33 -5.58
N VAL A 132 -14.31 2.89 -5.39
CA VAL A 132 -15.46 3.77 -5.10
C VAL A 132 -15.31 4.54 -3.79
N THR A 133 -14.54 4.00 -2.83
CA THR A 133 -14.24 4.65 -1.55
C THR A 133 -13.49 5.97 -1.75
N TYR A 134 -12.79 6.17 -2.87
CA TYR A 134 -12.16 7.45 -3.19
C TYR A 134 -13.19 8.58 -3.37
N PHE A 135 -14.29 8.32 -4.09
CA PHE A 135 -15.37 9.30 -4.24
C PHE A 135 -16.06 9.56 -2.90
N SER A 136 -16.32 8.50 -2.13
CA SER A 136 -16.88 8.62 -0.78
C SER A 136 -15.97 9.44 0.14
N TYR A 137 -14.65 9.26 0.05
CA TYR A 137 -13.64 9.99 0.83
C TYR A 137 -13.65 11.48 0.48
N TYR A 138 -13.72 11.83 -0.81
CA TYR A 138 -13.85 13.22 -1.24
C TYR A 138 -15.07 13.92 -0.59
N PHE A 139 -16.24 13.28 -0.63
CA PHE A 139 -17.44 13.83 0.02
C PHE A 139 -17.32 13.86 1.55
N ALA A 140 -16.64 12.88 2.16
CA ALA A 140 -16.36 12.89 3.60
C ALA A 140 -15.55 14.13 4.00
N VAL A 141 -14.46 14.41 3.27
CA VAL A 141 -13.61 15.58 3.51
C VAL A 141 -14.40 16.87 3.29
N LEU A 142 -15.20 16.96 2.22
CA LEU A 142 -16.03 18.13 1.95
C LEU A 142 -17.03 18.40 3.08
N VAL A 143 -17.74 17.37 3.55
CA VAL A 143 -18.69 17.48 4.67
C VAL A 143 -18.00 17.91 5.96
N ILE A 144 -16.85 17.31 6.29
CA ILE A 144 -16.07 17.67 7.48
C ILE A 144 -15.60 19.12 7.40
N CYS A 145 -15.02 19.53 6.27
CA CYS A 145 -14.58 20.91 6.05
C CYS A 145 -15.74 21.89 6.15
N TYR A 146 -16.91 21.55 5.62
CA TYR A 146 -18.10 22.37 5.71
C TYR A 146 -18.61 22.50 7.16
N ILE A 147 -18.63 21.39 7.91
CA ILE A 147 -18.99 21.39 9.34
C ILE A 147 -18.02 22.26 10.13
N VAL A 148 -16.72 22.10 9.92
CA VAL A 148 -15.68 22.91 10.58
C VAL A 148 -15.89 24.39 10.25
N TRP A 149 -16.09 24.75 8.99
CA TRP A 149 -16.38 26.13 8.59
C TRP A 149 -17.64 26.69 9.26
N PHE A 150 -18.73 25.90 9.27
CA PHE A 150 -20.00 26.27 9.88
C PHE A 150 -19.86 26.51 11.39
N LEU A 151 -19.13 25.65 12.09
CA LEU A 151 -18.86 25.76 13.52
C LEU A 151 -17.93 26.94 13.86
N LEU A 152 -16.95 27.23 13.01
CA LEU A 152 -16.00 28.32 13.24
C LEU A 152 -16.58 29.72 13.04
N LYS A 153 -17.77 29.83 12.43
CA LYS A 153 -18.36 31.11 12.06
C LYS A 153 -18.71 32.01 13.26
N ASP A 154 -19.00 31.44 14.44
CA ASP A 154 -19.61 32.18 15.56
C ASP A 154 -18.98 31.94 16.96
N ASN A 155 -17.90 31.15 17.11
CA ASN A 155 -17.34 30.88 18.45
C ASN A 155 -15.84 30.53 18.46
N TRP A 156 -15.04 31.32 19.18
CA TRP A 156 -13.60 31.09 19.36
C TRP A 156 -13.28 29.77 20.10
N LYS A 157 -14.19 29.27 20.95
CA LYS A 157 -14.03 27.94 21.56
C LYS A 157 -14.10 26.81 20.52
N MET A 158 -14.72 27.06 19.37
CA MET A 158 -14.74 26.12 18.25
C MET A 158 -13.46 26.19 17.39
N VAL A 159 -12.63 27.24 17.54
CA VAL A 159 -11.25 27.25 17.00
C VAL A 159 -10.42 26.18 17.69
N VAL A 160 -10.57 26.01 19.01
CA VAL A 160 -9.90 24.93 19.76
C VAL A 160 -10.35 23.55 19.26
N ALA A 161 -11.66 23.36 19.02
CA ALA A 161 -12.17 22.12 18.45
C ALA A 161 -11.64 21.84 17.03
N ALA A 162 -11.53 22.87 16.18
CA ALA A 162 -10.92 22.75 14.86
C ALA A 162 -9.43 22.40 14.94
N ILE A 163 -8.69 22.97 15.90
CA ILE A 163 -7.28 22.60 16.17
C ILE A 163 -7.20 21.11 16.55
N CYS A 164 -8.08 20.61 17.42
CA CYS A 164 -8.11 19.18 17.77
C CYS A 164 -8.37 18.27 16.56
N ILE A 165 -9.31 18.65 15.68
CA ILE A 165 -9.59 17.91 14.43
C ILE A 165 -8.38 17.94 13.50
N CYS A 166 -7.67 19.07 13.40
CA CYS A 166 -6.46 19.15 12.58
C CYS A 166 -5.31 18.31 13.14
N VAL A 167 -5.10 18.25 14.45
CA VAL A 167 -4.12 17.36 15.08
C VAL A 167 -4.41 15.89 14.74
N ILE A 168 -5.70 15.51 14.74
CA ILE A 168 -6.16 14.20 14.29
C ILE A 168 -5.80 13.96 12.81
N LEU A 169 -6.14 14.91 11.92
CA LEU A 169 -5.83 14.82 10.48
C LEU A 169 -4.34 14.70 10.20
N ILE A 170 -3.51 15.31 11.04
CA ILE A 170 -2.06 15.20 10.96
C ILE A 170 -1.58 13.81 11.36
N GLY A 171 -2.14 13.23 12.43
CA GLY A 171 -2.02 11.79 12.76
C GLY A 171 -2.32 10.88 11.58
N ILE A 172 -3.33 11.27 10.79
CA ILE A 172 -3.74 10.53 9.60
C ILE A 172 -2.73 10.64 8.48
N GLN A 173 -2.24 11.85 8.22
CA GLN A 173 -1.21 12.09 7.24
C GLN A 173 0.10 11.38 7.57
N PHE A 174 0.45 11.28 8.85
CA PHE A 174 1.63 10.53 9.31
C PHE A 174 1.56 9.06 8.88
N SER A 175 0.47 8.37 9.19
CA SER A 175 0.33 6.95 8.83
C SER A 175 0.29 6.75 7.33
N ASN A 176 -0.33 7.66 6.58
CA ASN A 176 -0.29 7.62 5.12
C ASN A 176 1.14 7.71 4.57
N GLY A 177 2.01 8.50 5.21
CA GLY A 177 3.43 8.58 4.88
C GLY A 177 4.15 7.24 5.04
N VAL A 178 3.94 6.55 6.17
CA VAL A 178 4.50 5.20 6.41
C VAL A 178 4.04 4.22 5.33
N PHE A 179 2.73 4.16 5.09
CA PHE A 179 2.18 3.24 4.09
C PHE A 179 2.70 3.54 2.68
N SER A 180 2.85 4.82 2.32
CA SER A 180 3.39 5.20 1.02
C SER A 180 4.85 4.79 0.84
N GLN A 181 5.70 4.99 1.86
CA GLN A 181 7.10 4.56 1.82
C GLN A 181 7.20 3.04 1.71
N GLU A 182 6.42 2.30 2.48
CA GLU A 182 6.40 0.83 2.44
C GLU A 182 5.82 0.28 1.14
N GLN A 183 4.78 0.91 0.57
CA GLN A 183 4.29 0.54 -0.75
C GLN A 183 5.35 0.76 -1.82
N ASN A 184 6.08 1.87 -1.77
CA ASN A 184 7.17 2.16 -2.69
C ASN A 184 8.33 1.15 -2.54
N ARG A 185 8.72 0.80 -1.31
CA ARG A 185 9.72 -0.25 -1.04
C ARG A 185 9.30 -1.60 -1.63
N ASN A 186 8.04 -1.99 -1.43
CA ASN A 186 7.51 -3.24 -1.97
C ASN A 186 7.40 -3.23 -3.49
N PHE A 187 7.04 -2.10 -4.09
CA PHE A 187 7.02 -1.92 -5.55
C PHE A 187 8.43 -2.07 -6.13
N ASN A 188 9.42 -1.36 -5.58
CA ASN A 188 10.81 -1.45 -6.03
C ASN A 188 11.38 -2.85 -5.87
N ARG A 189 11.03 -3.57 -4.79
CA ARG A 189 11.40 -4.97 -4.61
C ARG A 189 10.82 -5.86 -5.70
N LEU A 190 9.54 -5.69 -6.03
CA LEU A 190 8.89 -6.45 -7.09
C LEU A 190 9.52 -6.17 -8.46
N GLU A 191 9.75 -4.89 -8.77
CA GLU A 191 10.41 -4.49 -10.01
C GLU A 191 11.82 -5.11 -10.12
N GLN A 192 12.59 -5.12 -9.02
CA GLN A 192 13.89 -5.80 -8.96
C GLN A 192 13.78 -7.30 -9.25
N MET A 193 12.80 -7.99 -8.65
CA MET A 193 12.57 -9.41 -8.88
C MET A 193 12.18 -9.70 -10.34
N GLU A 194 11.27 -8.90 -10.90
CA GLU A 194 10.89 -9.01 -12.32
C GLU A 194 12.09 -8.76 -13.24
N ASN A 195 12.89 -7.72 -12.97
CA ASN A 195 14.06 -7.41 -13.79
C ASN A 195 15.13 -8.50 -13.67
N CYS A 196 15.28 -9.14 -12.52
CA CYS A 196 16.18 -10.27 -12.33
C CYS A 196 15.81 -11.44 -13.26
N LEU A 197 14.51 -11.78 -13.34
CA LEU A 197 14.03 -12.82 -14.26
C LEU A 197 14.16 -12.45 -15.74
N LYS A 198 14.34 -11.17 -16.10
CA LYS A 198 14.58 -10.74 -17.49
C LYS A 198 16.05 -10.89 -17.92
N THR A 199 16.97 -11.08 -16.97
CA THR A 199 18.42 -11.17 -17.25
C THR A 199 18.76 -12.33 -18.17
N ASP A 200 19.85 -12.18 -18.92
CA ASP A 200 20.36 -13.27 -19.77
C ASP A 200 20.88 -14.44 -18.92
N MET A 201 21.33 -14.18 -17.69
CA MET A 201 21.71 -15.21 -16.73
C MET A 201 20.54 -16.13 -16.37
N PHE A 202 19.31 -15.60 -16.20
CA PHE A 202 18.15 -16.45 -16.00
C PHE A 202 17.77 -17.26 -17.24
N LYS A 203 18.03 -16.75 -18.45
CA LYS A 203 17.91 -17.56 -19.68
C LYS A 203 18.94 -18.67 -19.72
N TRP A 204 20.15 -18.43 -19.21
CA TRP A 204 21.19 -19.45 -19.09
C TRP A 204 20.83 -20.54 -18.06
N PHE A 205 20.23 -20.18 -16.92
CA PHE A 205 19.69 -21.16 -15.96
C PHE A 205 18.60 -22.04 -16.58
N GLY A 206 17.82 -21.51 -17.54
CA GLY A 206 16.82 -22.25 -18.31
C GLY A 206 15.63 -22.74 -17.48
N ASN A 207 15.00 -23.84 -17.93
CA ASN A 207 13.82 -24.47 -17.30
C ASN A 207 14.14 -25.15 -15.96
N THR A 208 14.68 -24.40 -15.02
CA THR A 208 15.09 -24.85 -13.69
C THR A 208 14.02 -24.50 -12.67
N GLU A 209 13.82 -25.38 -11.68
CA GLU A 209 12.97 -25.10 -10.53
C GLU A 209 13.74 -24.33 -9.44
N PHE A 210 13.17 -23.22 -8.96
CA PHE A 210 13.69 -22.42 -7.87
C PHE A 210 12.66 -22.32 -6.75
N VAL A 211 13.12 -22.44 -5.50
CA VAL A 211 12.31 -22.14 -4.32
C VAL A 211 12.60 -20.73 -3.84
N SER A 212 11.56 -19.95 -3.61
CA SER A 212 11.70 -18.62 -3.00
C SER A 212 10.49 -18.30 -2.16
N GLU A 213 10.66 -18.11 -0.85
CA GLU A 213 9.60 -17.53 -0.03
C GLU A 213 9.51 -16.01 -0.23
N ASP A 214 10.65 -15.34 -0.43
CA ASP A 214 10.73 -13.88 -0.48
C ASP A 214 9.96 -13.27 -1.65
N MET A 215 9.96 -13.95 -2.80
CA MET A 215 9.19 -13.56 -3.98
C MET A 215 7.67 -13.66 -3.76
N PHE A 216 7.22 -14.46 -2.78
CA PHE A 216 5.80 -14.61 -2.42
C PHE A 216 5.44 -13.94 -1.09
N LYS A 217 6.39 -13.34 -0.36
CA LYS A 217 6.10 -12.55 0.85
C LYS A 217 5.25 -11.33 0.47
N THR A 218 3.95 -11.40 0.71
CA THR A 218 3.00 -10.32 0.41
C THR A 218 2.84 -9.39 1.60
N ILE A 219 3.81 -8.50 1.80
CA ILE A 219 3.82 -7.63 2.99
C ILE A 219 2.67 -6.59 2.97
N ASN A 220 2.14 -6.21 1.79
CA ASN A 220 1.17 -5.13 1.63
C ASN A 220 -0.12 -5.49 0.85
N SER A 221 -0.67 -6.69 1.00
CA SER A 221 -1.98 -7.10 0.41
C SER A 221 -2.02 -7.22 -1.12
N MET A 222 -0.89 -7.16 -1.83
CA MET A 222 -0.83 -7.60 -3.23
C MET A 222 -0.89 -9.13 -3.23
N ALA A 223 -2.04 -9.72 -3.53
CA ALA A 223 -2.15 -11.17 -3.65
C ALA A 223 -1.52 -11.61 -4.98
N PHE A 224 -0.34 -12.24 -4.93
CA PHE A 224 0.15 -13.01 -6.07
C PHE A 224 -0.57 -14.35 -6.08
N TYR A 225 -1.09 -14.73 -7.24
CA TYR A 225 -1.52 -16.10 -7.46
C TYR A 225 -0.29 -17.00 -7.61
N ASP A 226 -0.37 -18.24 -7.15
CA ASP A 226 0.79 -19.14 -7.01
C ASP A 226 1.61 -19.33 -8.30
N SER A 227 0.98 -19.20 -9.47
CA SER A 227 1.65 -19.37 -10.77
C SER A 227 2.20 -18.09 -11.40
N TYR A 228 2.11 -16.94 -10.74
CA TYR A 228 2.51 -15.63 -11.30
C TYR A 228 3.96 -15.64 -11.78
N TRP A 229 4.90 -16.04 -10.92
CA TRP A 229 6.33 -15.99 -11.22
C TRP A 229 6.73 -16.97 -12.33
N THR A 230 6.15 -18.17 -12.34
CA THR A 230 6.36 -19.17 -13.41
C THR A 230 5.81 -18.67 -14.75
N GLN A 231 4.63 -18.05 -14.77
CA GLN A 231 4.07 -17.47 -16.00
C GLN A 231 4.90 -16.29 -16.50
N PHE A 232 5.37 -15.43 -15.59
CA PHE A 232 6.23 -14.30 -15.93
C PHE A 232 7.58 -14.75 -16.49
N SER A 233 8.18 -15.78 -15.89
CA SER A 233 9.39 -16.41 -16.39
C SER A 233 9.22 -17.01 -17.79
N ALA A 234 8.10 -17.68 -18.05
CA ALA A 234 7.77 -18.19 -19.38
C ALA A 234 7.60 -17.05 -20.40
N TYR A 235 6.97 -15.94 -20.00
CA TYR A 235 6.86 -14.73 -20.84
C TYR A 235 8.23 -14.13 -21.17
N CYS A 236 9.18 -14.15 -20.23
CA CYS A 236 10.55 -13.68 -20.42
C CYS A 236 11.44 -14.65 -21.24
N GLY A 237 10.93 -15.85 -21.56
CA GLY A 237 11.62 -16.84 -22.38
C GLY A 237 12.66 -17.69 -21.64
N ASN A 238 12.70 -17.70 -20.30
CA ASN A 238 13.59 -18.56 -19.53
C ASN A 238 12.91 -19.81 -18.92
N GLY A 239 11.59 -19.79 -18.71
CA GLY A 239 10.81 -20.98 -18.34
C GLY A 239 11.15 -21.61 -16.97
N ALA A 240 11.83 -20.86 -16.10
CA ALA A 240 12.02 -21.19 -14.70
C ALA A 240 10.68 -21.39 -13.97
N VAL A 241 10.62 -22.41 -13.13
CA VAL A 241 9.47 -22.72 -12.28
C VAL A 241 9.79 -22.23 -10.88
N ILE A 242 9.01 -21.27 -10.37
CA ILE A 242 9.28 -20.64 -9.07
C ILE A 242 8.16 -20.99 -8.11
N SER A 243 8.50 -21.59 -6.96
CA SER A 243 7.54 -22.05 -5.96
C SER A 243 7.87 -21.55 -4.56
N ASN A 244 6.84 -21.46 -3.71
CA ASN A 244 6.95 -21.04 -2.30
C ASN A 244 7.02 -22.21 -1.31
N LYS A 245 7.09 -23.45 -1.80
CA LYS A 245 7.14 -24.66 -0.99
C LYS A 245 8.33 -25.49 -1.42
N GLU A 246 9.09 -25.99 -0.45
CA GLU A 246 10.15 -26.96 -0.72
C GLU A 246 9.54 -28.24 -1.31
N VAL A 247 10.05 -28.67 -2.45
CA VAL A 247 9.65 -29.92 -3.12
C VAL A 247 10.78 -30.96 -3.04
N SER A 248 12.03 -30.58 -2.73
CA SER A 248 13.13 -31.52 -2.48
C SER A 248 14.32 -30.94 -1.68
N ASP A 249 15.18 -31.83 -1.14
CA ASP A 249 16.32 -31.51 -0.26
C ASP A 249 17.53 -30.82 -0.93
N LYS A 250 17.56 -30.70 -2.27
CA LYS A 250 18.65 -30.04 -3.02
C LYS A 250 18.11 -29.10 -4.08
N GLN A 251 17.46 -28.02 -3.65
CA GLN A 251 16.84 -27.08 -4.58
C GLN A 251 17.66 -25.80 -4.73
N ASN A 252 17.66 -25.31 -5.97
CA ASN A 252 18.09 -23.96 -6.31
C ASN A 252 17.16 -22.98 -5.59
N ARG A 253 17.70 -21.89 -5.03
CA ARG A 253 16.96 -20.97 -4.17
C ARG A 253 17.15 -19.54 -4.59
N ILE A 254 16.12 -18.72 -4.42
CA ILE A 254 16.20 -17.28 -4.62
C ILE A 254 15.85 -16.58 -3.31
N TYR A 255 16.75 -15.73 -2.84
CA TYR A 255 16.58 -14.89 -1.66
C TYR A 255 16.63 -13.41 -2.01
N TYR A 256 15.88 -12.59 -1.26
CA TYR A 256 15.91 -11.13 -1.39
C TYR A 256 16.24 -10.48 -0.04
N ARG A 257 17.38 -9.80 0.03
CA ARG A 257 17.76 -9.05 1.25
C ARG A 257 18.62 -7.84 0.90
N ASP A 258 18.43 -6.75 1.62
CA ASP A 258 19.23 -5.53 1.53
C ASP A 258 19.39 -5.00 0.08
N ASN A 259 18.29 -5.03 -0.69
CA ASN A 259 18.25 -4.66 -2.12
C ASN A 259 19.18 -5.50 -3.03
N LYS A 260 19.51 -6.72 -2.62
CA LYS A 260 20.27 -7.70 -3.40
C LYS A 260 19.44 -8.97 -3.58
N ILE A 261 19.54 -9.59 -4.75
CA ILE A 261 18.94 -10.90 -5.04
C ILE A 261 20.06 -11.94 -5.06
N TYR A 262 19.90 -12.99 -4.25
CA TYR A 262 20.84 -14.09 -4.12
C TYR A 262 20.22 -15.31 -4.78
N VAL A 263 20.87 -15.86 -5.79
CA VAL A 263 20.41 -17.02 -6.56
C VAL A 263 21.40 -18.15 -6.34
N TRP A 264 20.94 -19.18 -5.65
CA TRP A 264 21.63 -20.45 -5.52
C TRP A 264 21.29 -21.34 -6.69
N TYR A 265 22.31 -21.70 -7.47
CA TYR A 265 22.17 -22.56 -8.62
C TYR A 265 23.30 -23.59 -8.63
N ASN A 266 22.97 -24.89 -8.57
CA ASN A 266 23.94 -26.00 -8.61
C ASN A 266 25.12 -25.87 -7.62
N ASN A 267 24.84 -25.52 -6.35
CA ASN A 267 25.84 -25.26 -5.29
C ASN A 267 26.76 -24.06 -5.53
N GLU A 268 26.42 -23.18 -6.46
CA GLU A 268 27.07 -21.89 -6.65
C GLU A 268 26.11 -20.77 -6.31
N LEU A 269 26.67 -19.64 -5.87
CA LEU A 269 25.88 -18.47 -5.53
C LEU A 269 26.14 -17.33 -6.49
N TYR A 270 25.06 -16.76 -6.99
CA TYR A 270 25.03 -15.61 -7.86
C TYR A 270 24.33 -14.46 -7.12
N VAL A 271 24.99 -13.31 -7.00
CA VAL A 271 24.43 -12.13 -6.32
C VAL A 271 24.19 -11.03 -7.33
N PHE A 272 22.92 -10.66 -7.50
CA PHE A 272 22.44 -9.62 -8.39
C PHE A 272 22.21 -8.34 -7.60
N THR A 273 22.83 -7.24 -8.02
CA THR A 273 22.62 -5.91 -7.41
C THR A 273 22.76 -4.82 -8.47
N TYR A 274 22.01 -3.72 -8.32
CA TYR A 274 22.17 -2.55 -9.20
C TYR A 274 23.47 -1.78 -8.92
N ASP A 275 23.94 -1.81 -7.67
CA ASP A 275 25.11 -1.07 -7.25
C ASP A 275 26.41 -1.82 -7.55
N THR A 276 27.48 -1.09 -7.82
CA THR A 276 28.81 -1.69 -7.91
C THR A 276 29.38 -1.84 -6.49
N VAL A 277 29.58 -3.08 -6.07
CA VAL A 277 30.14 -3.46 -4.77
C VAL A 277 31.54 -3.98 -4.99
N MET A 278 32.51 -3.42 -4.27
CA MET A 278 33.92 -3.80 -4.36
C MET A 278 34.49 -3.97 -2.96
N GLY A 279 35.26 -5.04 -2.74
CA GLY A 279 35.85 -5.33 -1.44
C GLY A 279 35.14 -6.47 -0.69
N GLU A 280 35.41 -6.59 0.61
CA GLU A 280 34.73 -7.59 1.44
C GLU A 280 33.36 -7.07 1.88
N ASP A 281 32.33 -7.88 1.67
CA ASP A 281 30.97 -7.59 2.12
C ASP A 281 30.29 -8.90 2.55
N LEU A 282 29.22 -8.78 3.33
CA LEU A 282 28.48 -9.92 3.86
C LEU A 282 27.62 -10.54 2.75
N VAL A 283 27.76 -11.85 2.57
CA VAL A 283 27.01 -12.66 1.61
C VAL A 283 26.18 -13.69 2.34
N ILE A 284 24.90 -13.78 2.00
CA ILE A 284 23.98 -14.74 2.58
C ILE A 284 24.14 -16.07 1.84
N VAL A 285 24.58 -17.08 2.59
CA VAL A 285 24.83 -18.42 2.08
C VAL A 285 23.57 -19.27 2.24
N THR A 286 22.87 -19.17 3.37
CA THR A 286 21.55 -19.78 3.61
C THR A 286 20.73 -18.89 4.53
N ASP A 287 19.46 -19.25 4.79
CA ASP A 287 18.58 -18.53 5.74
C ASP A 287 19.22 -18.31 7.13
N GLU A 288 20.15 -19.19 7.53
CA GLU A 288 20.82 -19.15 8.84
C GLU A 288 22.33 -18.84 8.76
N LYS A 289 22.92 -18.80 7.55
CA LYS A 289 24.37 -18.67 7.38
C LYS A 289 24.73 -17.48 6.50
N CYS A 290 25.58 -16.61 7.03
CA CYS A 290 26.23 -15.54 6.28
C CYS A 290 27.75 -15.75 6.29
N SER A 291 28.43 -15.35 5.22
CA SER A 291 29.88 -15.37 5.11
C SER A 291 30.38 -14.07 4.49
N PHE A 292 31.50 -13.54 4.96
CA PHE A 292 32.16 -12.44 4.27
C PHE A 292 32.82 -12.98 3.01
N GLN A 293 32.49 -12.38 1.87
CA GLN A 293 33.09 -12.73 0.59
C GLN A 293 33.63 -11.51 -0.10
N GLN A 294 34.63 -11.72 -0.94
CA GLN A 294 35.27 -10.64 -1.67
C GLN A 294 34.58 -10.41 -3.01
N TYR A 295 33.84 -9.32 -3.12
CA TYR A 295 33.21 -8.87 -4.35
C TYR A 295 34.28 -8.35 -5.31
N LYS A 296 34.43 -9.06 -6.43
CA LYS A 296 35.37 -8.73 -7.53
C LYS A 296 34.73 -9.09 -8.87
N ASN A 297 35.15 -8.38 -9.92
CA ASN A 297 34.85 -8.69 -11.32
C ASN A 297 33.35 -8.93 -11.62
N PRO A 298 32.48 -7.93 -11.41
CA PRO A 298 31.07 -8.07 -11.73
C PRO A 298 30.85 -8.35 -13.21
N ILE A 299 29.93 -9.28 -13.51
CA ILE A 299 29.37 -9.47 -14.84
C ILE A 299 28.19 -8.53 -14.97
N ARG A 300 28.22 -7.62 -15.94
CA ARG A 300 27.11 -6.71 -16.20
C ARG A 300 26.09 -7.40 -17.10
N ASP A 301 24.87 -7.54 -16.62
CA ASP A 301 23.75 -8.16 -17.33
C ASP A 301 22.51 -7.27 -17.17
N HIS A 302 22.09 -6.64 -18.27
CA HIS A 302 21.12 -5.55 -18.26
C HIS A 302 21.47 -4.46 -17.22
N GLU A 303 20.60 -4.25 -16.23
CA GLU A 303 20.76 -3.26 -15.17
C GLU A 303 21.56 -3.80 -13.97
N PHE A 304 21.80 -5.12 -13.91
CA PHE A 304 22.46 -5.76 -12.77
C PHE A 304 23.97 -5.88 -12.95
N ASN A 305 24.68 -5.69 -11.84
CA ASN A 305 26.01 -6.23 -11.60
C ASN A 305 25.83 -7.58 -10.91
N ILE A 306 26.35 -8.63 -11.53
CA ILE A 306 26.25 -10.00 -11.02
C ILE A 306 27.61 -10.47 -10.53
N TYR A 307 27.66 -10.95 -9.29
CA TYR A 307 28.85 -11.52 -8.67
C TYR A 307 28.66 -13.03 -8.50
N HIS A 308 29.70 -13.78 -8.80
CA HIS A 308 29.69 -15.23 -8.75
C HIS A 308 30.63 -15.72 -7.65
N PHE A 309 30.14 -16.61 -6.80
CA PHE A 309 30.89 -17.20 -5.70
C PHE A 309 30.80 -18.72 -5.76
N GLN A 310 31.96 -19.38 -5.68
CA GLN A 310 32.11 -20.83 -5.65
C GLN A 310 32.67 -21.27 -4.28
N ASN A 311 32.39 -22.52 -3.89
CA ASN A 311 32.91 -23.14 -2.65
C ASN A 311 32.57 -22.37 -1.36
N LEU A 312 31.32 -21.94 -1.25
CA LEU A 312 30.79 -21.34 -0.01
C LEU A 312 30.54 -22.45 1.01
N ASN A 313 31.56 -22.77 1.81
CA ASN A 313 31.46 -23.74 2.89
C ASN A 313 30.77 -23.18 4.13
#